data_AF-A3ITV8-F1
#
_entry.id   AF-A3ITV8-F1
#
_cell.length_a   1.000
_cell.length_b   1.000
_cell.length_c   1.000
_cell.angle_alpha   90.00
_cell.angle_beta   90.00
_cell.angle_gamma   90.00
#
_symmetry.space_group_name_H-M   'P 1'
#
loop_
_entity.id
_entity.type
_entity.pdbx_description
1 polymer ?
#
loop_
_entity_poly.entity_id
_entity_poly.type
_entity_poly.pdbx_seq_one_letter_code
_entity_poly.pdbx_strand_id
1 'polypeptide(L)'
;MKERPITMILAWASLSVAAKHLKDLQLDDETVNSLLLELETAANLTEAFNRVWRSIHWNSSRKATKVRVTRTLRKMAEMIFDHLEESVRLFDQLCDEQSRFQTIPLTDDWLKIRNCLERGKKEFDRTQGKFIEPLPLMKYLKEQENN
;
A
#
# COMPACT_ATOMS: atom_id res chain seq x y z
N MET A 1 16.12 22.33 -0.97
CA MET A 1 15.78 21.28 -1.97
C MET A 1 14.64 20.46 -1.38
N LYS A 2 13.43 20.45 -1.95
CA LYS A 2 12.36 19.56 -1.46
C LYS A 2 12.81 18.11 -1.67
N GLU A 3 12.71 17.30 -0.62
CA GLU A 3 13.16 15.91 -0.62
C GLU A 3 12.52 15.10 -1.76
N ARG A 4 13.30 14.19 -2.32
CA ARG A 4 12.89 13.35 -3.44
C ARG A 4 12.18 12.10 -2.92
N PRO A 5 11.13 11.61 -3.61
CA PRO A 5 10.51 10.31 -3.32
C PRO A 5 11.58 9.20 -3.26
N ILE A 6 11.47 8.27 -2.32
CA ILE A 6 12.42 7.16 -2.14
C ILE A 6 11.86 5.89 -2.80
N THR A 7 12.72 5.00 -3.29
CA THR A 7 12.29 3.71 -3.82
C THR A 7 11.52 2.89 -2.77
N MET A 8 10.53 2.13 -3.22
CA MET A 8 9.60 1.35 -2.40
C MET A 8 9.77 -0.15 -2.62
N ILE A 9 10.99 -0.63 -2.88
CA ILE A 9 11.22 -2.06 -3.18
C ILE A 9 10.81 -2.96 -2.02
N LEU A 10 11.09 -2.53 -0.78
CA LEU A 10 10.74 -3.31 0.39
C LEU A 10 9.22 -3.39 0.58
N ALA A 11 8.51 -2.29 0.35
CA ALA A 11 7.05 -2.30 0.35
C ALA A 11 6.50 -3.24 -0.73
N TRP A 12 7.01 -3.15 -1.97
CA TRP A 12 6.63 -4.04 -3.06
C TRP A 12 6.84 -5.51 -2.69
N ALA A 13 8.05 -5.88 -2.25
CA ALA A 13 8.37 -7.26 -1.92
C ALA A 13 7.47 -7.82 -0.80
N SER A 14 7.20 -7.02 0.24
CA SER A 14 6.32 -7.42 1.33
C SER A 14 4.87 -7.62 0.85
N LEU A 15 4.33 -6.71 0.05
CA LEU A 15 2.97 -6.83 -0.47
C LEU A 15 2.82 -8.01 -1.45
N SER A 16 3.79 -8.23 -2.33
CA SER A 16 3.79 -9.38 -3.24
C SER A 16 3.83 -10.72 -2.49
N VAL A 17 4.56 -10.79 -1.38
CA VAL A 17 4.59 -12.00 -0.53
C VAL A 17 3.26 -12.20 0.18
N ALA A 18 2.64 -11.15 0.71
CA ALA A 18 1.31 -11.23 1.31
C ALA A 18 0.25 -11.72 0.31
N ALA A 19 0.20 -11.10 -0.88
CA ALA A 19 -0.71 -11.50 -1.96
C ALA A 19 -0.51 -12.96 -2.37
N LYS A 20 0.76 -13.40 -2.52
CA LYS A 20 1.07 -14.79 -2.86
C LYS A 20 0.56 -15.76 -1.80
N HIS A 21 0.86 -15.52 -0.53
CA HIS A 21 0.39 -16.39 0.55
C HIS A 21 -1.14 -16.47 0.58
N LEU A 22 -1.83 -15.34 0.44
CA LEU A 22 -3.29 -15.32 0.42
C LEU A 22 -3.87 -16.09 -0.77
N LYS A 23 -3.27 -15.95 -1.95
CA LYS A 23 -3.64 -16.69 -3.16
C LYS A 23 -3.43 -18.20 -3.03
N ASP A 24 -2.34 -18.61 -2.39
CA ASP A 24 -2.00 -20.02 -2.18
C ASP A 24 -3.00 -20.73 -1.25
N LEU A 25 -3.76 -19.99 -0.42
CA LEU A 25 -4.81 -20.55 0.43
C LEU A 25 -6.05 -21.02 -0.35
N GLN A 26 -6.27 -20.53 -1.58
CA GLN A 26 -7.36 -20.94 -2.48
C GLN A 26 -8.75 -20.96 -1.81
N LEU A 27 -9.04 -19.93 -1.02
CA LEU A 27 -10.31 -19.81 -0.31
C LEU A 27 -11.36 -19.13 -1.19
N ASP A 28 -12.56 -19.69 -1.20
CA ASP A 28 -13.73 -19.10 -1.86
C ASP A 28 -14.50 -18.24 -0.85
N ASP A 29 -13.93 -17.09 -0.52
CA ASP A 29 -14.49 -16.11 0.42
C ASP A 29 -14.39 -14.70 -0.17
N GLU A 30 -15.49 -13.93 -0.07
CA GLU A 30 -15.59 -12.60 -0.68
C GLU A 30 -14.59 -11.60 -0.09
N THR A 31 -14.42 -11.62 1.24
CA THR A 31 -13.49 -10.74 1.95
C THR A 31 -12.05 -11.11 1.60
N VAL A 32 -11.72 -12.41 1.53
CA VAL A 32 -10.41 -12.90 1.08
C VAL A 32 -10.11 -12.47 -0.36
N ASN A 33 -11.06 -12.62 -1.27
CA ASN A 33 -10.89 -12.25 -2.67
C ASN A 33 -10.71 -10.73 -2.84
N SER A 34 -11.46 -9.94 -2.08
CA SER A 34 -11.31 -8.48 -2.05
C SER A 34 -9.94 -8.08 -1.50
N LEU A 35 -9.50 -8.69 -0.39
CA LEU A 35 -8.18 -8.44 0.18
C LEU A 35 -7.07 -8.81 -0.81
N LEU A 36 -7.20 -9.93 -1.53
CA LEU A 36 -6.23 -10.33 -2.54
C LEU A 36 -6.13 -9.30 -3.67
N LEU A 37 -7.27 -8.80 -4.17
CA LEU A 37 -7.30 -7.76 -5.19
C LEU A 37 -6.59 -6.49 -4.73
N GLU A 38 -6.86 -6.04 -3.50
CA GLU A 38 -6.25 -4.85 -2.91
C GLU A 38 -4.73 -5.00 -2.75
N LEU A 39 -4.27 -6.16 -2.25
CA LEU A 39 -2.85 -6.48 -2.11
C LEU A 39 -2.12 -6.56 -3.46
N GLU A 40 -2.70 -7.24 -4.45
CA GLU A 40 -2.13 -7.34 -5.81
C GLU A 40 -2.07 -5.95 -6.47
N THR A 41 -3.11 -5.13 -6.30
CA THR A 41 -3.17 -3.77 -6.84
C THR A 41 -2.10 -2.87 -6.19
N ALA A 42 -1.99 -2.89 -4.86
CA ALA A 42 -0.96 -2.15 -4.13
C ALA A 42 0.46 -2.58 -4.54
N ALA A 43 0.71 -3.89 -4.69
CA ALA A 43 1.99 -4.41 -5.15
C ALA A 43 2.32 -3.94 -6.57
N ASN A 44 1.38 -4.06 -7.51
CA ASN A 44 1.56 -3.65 -8.90
C ASN A 44 1.80 -2.14 -9.03
N LEU A 45 1.05 -1.32 -8.30
CA LEU A 45 1.27 0.13 -8.26
C LEU A 45 2.65 0.48 -7.67
N THR A 46 3.09 -0.22 -6.62
CA THR A 46 4.41 -0.03 -6.03
C THR A 46 5.53 -0.40 -6.99
N GLU A 47 5.36 -1.48 -7.77
CA GLU A 47 6.30 -1.84 -8.83
C GLU A 47 6.35 -0.76 -9.92
N ALA A 48 5.19 -0.30 -10.40
CA ALA A 48 5.09 0.75 -11.41
C ALA A 48 5.74 2.06 -10.92
N PHE A 49 5.50 2.44 -9.66
CA PHE A 49 6.16 3.57 -9.01
C PHE A 49 7.69 3.41 -9.08
N ASN A 50 8.22 2.25 -8.68
CA ASN A 50 9.66 1.98 -8.68
C ASN A 50 10.26 2.06 -10.10
N ARG A 51 9.55 1.57 -11.11
CA ARG A 51 9.97 1.65 -12.52
C ARG A 51 10.04 3.11 -12.99
N VAL A 52 9.02 3.91 -12.70
CA VAL A 52 9.00 5.34 -13.03
C VAL A 52 10.12 6.06 -12.29
N TRP A 53 10.26 5.83 -10.97
CA TRP A 53 11.29 6.43 -10.13
C TRP A 53 12.71 6.20 -10.67
N ARG A 54 13.02 4.95 -11.03
CA ARG A 54 14.34 4.52 -11.52
C ARG A 54 14.63 4.89 -12.97
N SER A 55 13.64 5.38 -13.71
CA SER A 55 13.82 5.69 -15.13
C SER A 55 14.86 6.80 -15.34
N ILE A 56 15.90 6.48 -16.11
CA ILE A 56 16.98 7.42 -16.46
C ILE A 56 16.41 8.60 -17.29
N HIS A 57 15.33 8.37 -18.06
CA HIS A 57 14.77 9.35 -18.99
C HIS A 57 14.32 10.65 -18.32
N TRP A 58 13.58 10.60 -17.21
CA TRP A 58 13.16 11.84 -16.55
C TRP A 58 14.25 12.42 -15.65
N ASN A 59 15.17 11.57 -15.16
CA ASN A 59 16.32 12.01 -14.35
C ASN A 59 17.26 12.93 -15.14
N SER A 60 17.47 12.67 -16.44
CA SER A 60 18.23 13.53 -17.34
C SER A 60 17.38 14.63 -18.03
N SER A 61 16.07 14.66 -17.81
CA SER A 61 15.16 15.59 -18.48
C SER A 61 15.18 17.02 -17.93
N ARG A 62 14.57 17.94 -18.69
CA ARG A 62 14.32 19.34 -18.32
C ARG A 62 13.44 19.46 -17.06
N LYS A 63 13.54 20.59 -16.36
CA LYS A 63 12.83 20.88 -15.09
C LYS A 63 11.31 20.65 -15.17
N ALA A 64 10.66 21.07 -16.26
CA ALA A 64 9.22 20.88 -16.45
C ALA A 64 8.80 19.38 -16.44
N THR A 65 9.58 18.51 -17.10
CA THR A 65 9.34 17.07 -17.10
C THR A 65 9.51 16.48 -15.70
N LYS A 66 10.55 16.90 -14.97
CA LYS A 66 10.80 16.47 -13.59
C LYS A 66 9.63 16.81 -12.66
N VAL A 67 9.08 18.02 -12.80
CA VAL A 67 7.89 18.46 -12.03
C VAL A 67 6.67 17.59 -12.36
N ARG A 68 6.40 17.37 -13.66
CA ARG A 68 5.27 16.54 -14.09
C ARG A 68 5.37 15.10 -13.55
N VAL A 69 6.55 14.49 -13.68
CA VAL A 69 6.79 13.12 -13.19
C VAL A 69 6.70 13.04 -11.67
N THR A 70 7.23 14.03 -10.95
CA THR A 70 7.08 14.09 -9.48
C THR A 70 5.61 14.14 -9.06
N ARG A 71 4.77 14.93 -9.77
CA ARG A 71 3.32 14.96 -9.53
C ARG A 71 2.66 13.61 -9.79
N THR A 72 3.06 12.91 -10.87
CA THR A 72 2.56 11.56 -11.16
C THR A 72 2.95 10.57 -10.05
N LEU A 73 4.22 10.56 -9.64
CA LEU A 73 4.69 9.71 -8.54
C LEU A 73 3.93 9.98 -7.23
N ARG A 74 3.62 11.25 -6.93
CA ARG A 74 2.80 11.61 -5.76
C ARG A 74 1.41 10.99 -5.82
N LYS A 75 0.73 11.11 -6.97
CA LYS A 75 -0.58 10.47 -7.18
C LYS A 75 -0.53 8.95 -7.07
N MET A 76 0.53 8.33 -7.60
CA MET A 76 0.73 6.89 -7.44
C MET A 76 0.92 6.52 -5.97
N ALA A 77 1.66 7.31 -5.19
CA ALA A 77 1.80 7.09 -3.76
C ALA A 77 0.47 7.21 -3.01
N GLU A 78 -0.35 8.22 -3.33
CA GLU A 78 -1.72 8.36 -2.80
C GLU A 78 -2.56 7.11 -3.09
N MET A 79 -2.60 6.63 -4.34
CA MET A 79 -3.33 5.41 -4.69
C MET A 79 -2.80 4.18 -3.95
N ILE A 80 -1.47 4.01 -3.84
CA ILE A 80 -0.89 2.89 -3.08
C ILE A 80 -1.33 2.95 -1.62
N PHE A 81 -1.40 4.15 -1.03
CA PHE A 81 -1.85 4.33 0.34
C PHE A 81 -3.30 3.89 0.52
N ASP A 82 -4.20 4.30 -0.38
CA ASP A 82 -5.62 3.92 -0.32
C ASP A 82 -5.78 2.39 -0.33
N HIS A 83 -5.10 1.69 -1.25
CA HIS A 83 -5.14 0.23 -1.32
C HIS A 83 -4.48 -0.46 -0.11
N LEU A 84 -3.45 0.17 0.50
CA LEU A 84 -2.84 -0.33 1.73
C LEU A 84 -3.77 -0.18 2.94
N GLU A 85 -4.46 0.95 3.07
CA GLU A 85 -5.44 1.16 4.13
C GLU A 85 -6.60 0.18 4.00
N GLU A 86 -7.12 0.00 2.78
CA GLU A 86 -8.19 -0.94 2.53
C GLU A 86 -7.76 -2.40 2.76
N SER A 87 -6.54 -2.77 2.38
CA SER A 87 -5.97 -4.10 2.70
C SER A 87 -5.94 -4.36 4.22
N VAL A 88 -5.57 -3.36 5.03
CA VAL A 88 -5.60 -3.50 6.50
C VAL A 88 -7.04 -3.63 7.00
N ARG A 89 -7.95 -2.79 6.52
CA ARG A 89 -9.37 -2.83 6.91
C ARG A 89 -10.01 -4.19 6.59
N LEU A 90 -9.75 -4.73 5.40
CA LEU A 90 -10.26 -6.03 4.97
C LEU A 90 -9.64 -7.19 5.77
N PHE A 91 -8.35 -7.11 6.10
CA PHE A 91 -7.73 -8.12 6.95
C PHE A 91 -8.33 -8.14 8.37
N ASP A 92 -8.59 -6.95 8.94
CA ASP A 92 -9.25 -6.84 10.24
C ASP A 92 -10.70 -7.35 10.18
N GLN A 93 -11.45 -7.01 9.13
CA GLN A 93 -12.79 -7.52 8.88
C GLN A 93 -12.80 -9.06 8.78
N LEU A 94 -11.82 -9.64 8.08
CA LEU A 94 -11.67 -11.09 7.97
C LEU A 94 -11.42 -11.74 9.33
N CYS A 95 -10.63 -11.10 10.20
CA CYS A 95 -10.41 -11.59 11.58
C CYS A 95 -11.70 -11.56 12.41
N ASP A 96 -12.53 -10.53 12.26
CA ASP A 96 -13.81 -10.40 12.93
C ASP A 96 -14.82 -11.45 12.45
N GLU A 97 -14.91 -11.66 11.13
CA GLU A 97 -15.75 -12.70 10.51
C GLU A 97 -15.32 -14.09 10.99
N GLN A 98 -14.02 -14.36 10.98
CA GLN A 98 -13.47 -15.62 11.44
C GLN A 98 -13.73 -15.87 12.93
N SER A 99 -13.67 -14.83 13.76
CA SER A 99 -13.98 -14.93 15.20
C SER A 99 -15.45 -15.30 15.46
N ARG A 100 -16.36 -14.92 14.56
CA ARG A 100 -17.80 -15.18 14.69
C ARG A 100 -18.23 -16.52 14.08
N PHE A 101 -17.69 -16.87 12.91
CA PHE A 101 -18.21 -17.98 12.10
C PHE A 101 -17.24 -19.16 11.96
N GLN A 102 -15.94 -18.98 12.20
CA GLN A 102 -14.91 -20.02 12.11
C GLN A 102 -14.93 -20.81 10.79
N THR A 103 -15.18 -20.12 9.67
CA THR A 103 -15.35 -20.74 8.35
C THR A 103 -14.04 -21.04 7.64
N ILE A 104 -12.94 -20.41 8.06
CA ILE A 104 -11.63 -20.49 7.43
C ILE A 104 -10.63 -21.26 8.32
N PRO A 105 -9.74 -22.10 7.76
CA PRO A 105 -8.71 -22.76 8.55
C PRO A 105 -7.71 -21.76 9.18
N LEU A 106 -7.48 -21.88 10.48
CA LEU A 106 -6.41 -21.14 11.18
C LEU A 106 -5.05 -21.79 10.91
N THR A 107 -4.30 -21.24 9.96
CA THR A 107 -2.93 -21.65 9.62
C THR A 107 -1.91 -20.57 9.97
N ASP A 108 -0.63 -20.95 10.06
CA ASP A 108 0.49 -20.02 10.26
C ASP A 108 0.63 -18.98 9.12
N ASP A 109 0.02 -19.24 7.96
CA ASP A 109 0.09 -18.33 6.82
C ASP A 109 -0.63 -17.01 7.09
N TRP A 110 -1.68 -17.00 7.94
CA TRP A 110 -2.34 -15.75 8.35
C TRP A 110 -1.40 -14.80 9.10
N LEU A 111 -0.54 -15.35 9.97
CA LEU A 111 0.47 -14.57 10.67
C LEU A 111 1.52 -14.02 9.69
N LYS A 112 1.90 -14.80 8.68
CA LYS A 112 2.83 -14.34 7.64
C LYS A 112 2.24 -13.22 6.79
N ILE A 113 0.97 -13.37 6.36
CA ILE A 113 0.24 -12.36 5.58
C ILE A 113 0.17 -11.06 6.37
N ARG A 114 -0.27 -11.11 7.64
CA ARG A 114 -0.34 -9.94 8.53
C ARG A 114 1.02 -9.25 8.67
N ASN A 115 2.07 -10.01 9.01
CA ASN A 115 3.42 -9.46 9.18
C ASN A 115 3.94 -8.80 7.88
N CYS A 116 3.63 -9.38 6.72
CA CYS A 116 4.01 -8.82 5.43
C CYS A 116 3.23 -7.54 5.11
N LEU A 117 1.91 -7.52 5.37
CA LEU A 117 1.08 -6.33 5.18
C LEU A 117 1.55 -5.17 6.08
N GLU A 118 1.74 -5.42 7.38
CA GLU A 118 2.25 -4.42 8.33
C GLU A 118 3.62 -3.88 7.92
N ARG A 119 4.52 -4.76 7.46
CA ARG A 119 5.83 -4.36 6.95
C ARG A 119 5.71 -3.53 5.67
N GLY A 120 4.82 -3.91 4.75
CA GLY A 120 4.53 -3.17 3.53
C GLY A 120 4.09 -1.74 3.82
N LYS A 121 3.11 -1.59 4.72
CA LYS A 121 2.61 -0.28 5.17
C LYS A 121 3.70 0.54 5.89
N LYS A 122 4.47 -0.07 6.79
CA LYS A 122 5.56 0.63 7.49
C LYS A 122 6.65 1.13 6.54
N GLU A 123 7.03 0.33 5.54
CA GLU A 123 8.01 0.73 4.53
C GLU A 123 7.44 1.81 3.60
N PHE A 124 6.15 1.75 3.31
CA PHE A 124 5.43 2.82 2.62
C PHE A 124 5.50 4.14 3.42
N ASP A 125 5.12 4.13 4.68
CA ASP A 125 5.11 5.33 5.53
C ASP A 125 6.50 5.95 5.66
N ARG A 126 7.53 5.10 5.81
CA ARG A 126 8.94 5.51 5.89
C ARG A 126 9.42 6.20 4.61
N THR A 127 8.96 5.75 3.44
CA THR A 127 9.49 6.19 2.14
C THR A 127 8.64 7.26 1.49
N GLN A 128 7.32 7.03 1.41
CA GLN A 128 6.35 7.88 0.73
C GLN A 128 5.33 8.57 1.64
N GLY A 129 5.04 8.02 2.82
CA GLY A 129 3.99 8.56 3.69
C GLY A 129 4.16 10.05 4.00
N LYS A 130 5.40 10.52 4.18
CA LYS A 130 5.73 11.94 4.40
C LYS A 130 5.45 12.88 3.20
N PHE A 131 5.21 12.33 2.01
CA PHE A 131 4.95 13.10 0.79
C PHE A 131 3.47 13.13 0.41
N ILE A 132 2.64 12.30 1.03
CA ILE A 132 1.19 12.35 0.87
C ILE A 132 0.67 13.51 1.70
N GLU A 133 -0.13 14.39 1.10
CA GLU A 133 -0.86 15.35 1.94
C GLU A 133 -2.06 14.63 2.51
N PRO A 134 -2.36 14.82 3.81
CA PRO A 134 -3.64 14.41 4.33
C PRO A 134 -4.72 15.01 3.44
N LEU A 135 -5.76 14.21 3.12
CA LEU A 135 -6.94 14.73 2.45
C LEU A 135 -7.39 16.04 3.13
N PRO A 136 -7.90 17.04 2.39
CA PRO A 136 -8.33 18.30 2.98
C PRO A 136 -9.24 18.14 4.20
N LEU A 137 -10.09 17.12 4.20
CA LEU A 137 -10.95 16.75 5.33
C LEU A 137 -10.16 16.25 6.55
N MET A 138 -9.14 15.41 6.35
CA MET A 138 -8.26 14.92 7.43
C MET A 138 -7.42 16.04 8.03
N LYS A 139 -6.99 16.99 7.19
CA LYS A 139 -6.31 18.20 7.66
C LYS A 139 -7.24 19.04 8.54
N TYR A 140 -8.48 19.24 8.09
CA TYR A 140 -9.52 19.94 8.86
C TYR A 140 -9.80 19.24 10.20
N LEU A 141 -9.99 17.92 10.23
CA LEU A 141 -10.25 17.17 11.46
C LEU A 141 -9.09 17.25 12.46
N LYS A 142 -7.84 17.14 12.00
CA LYS A 142 -6.64 17.35 12.85
C LYS A 142 -6.53 18.78 13.38
N GLU A 143 -6.99 19.77 12.63
CA GLU A 143 -7.05 21.16 13.09
C GLU A 143 -8.16 21.36 14.14
N GLN A 144 -9.24 20.55 14.11
CA GLN A 144 -10.27 20.56 15.15
C GLN A 144 -9.85 19.83 16.43
N GLU A 145 -9.07 18.74 16.34
CA GLU A 145 -8.58 17.99 17.52
C GLU A 145 -7.50 18.73 18.33
N ASN A 146 -6.84 19.73 17.74
CA ASN A 146 -5.78 20.53 18.36
C ASN A 146 -6.25 21.90 18.88
N ASN A 147 -7.55 22.21 18.79
CA ASN A 147 -8.21 23.41 19.34
C ASN A 147 -9.11 23.02 20.51
#